data_AF-X0TBN2-F1
#
_entry.id   AF-X0TBN2-F1
#
_cell.length_a   1.000
_cell.length_b   1.000
_cell.length_c   1.000
_cell.angle_alpha   90.00
_cell.angle_beta   90.00
_cell.angle_gamma   90.00
#
_symmetry.space_group_name_H-M   'P 1'
#
loop_
_entity.id
_entity.type
_entity.pdbx_description
1 polymer ?
#
loop_
_entity_poly.entity_id
_entity_poly.type
_entity_poly.pdbx_seq_one_letter_code
_entity_poly.pdbx_strand_id
1 'polypeptide(L)'
;YIYLAKRQYEKAVAEVEQAVTLSPNDADVRAHMANIFKFVGKREEAINLAKQAIRLNPFPQSYYFTFLGEALCLAGQYEEAIKAYKKAL
;
A
#
# COMPACT_ATOMS: atom_id res chain seq x y z
N TYR A 1 -0.62 -8.37 9.19
CA TYR A 1 -0.47 -9.35 8.08
C TYR A 1 -1.36 -10.58 8.20
N ILE A 2 -1.48 -11.21 9.37
CA ILE A 2 -2.26 -12.45 9.53
C ILE A 2 -3.77 -12.29 9.22
N TYR A 3 -4.33 -11.09 9.43
CA TYR A 3 -5.74 -10.81 9.16
C TYR A 3 -6.08 -10.70 7.67
N LEU A 4 -5.17 -10.17 6.83
CA LEU A 4 -5.35 -10.15 5.38
C LEU A 4 -5.40 -11.58 4.80
N ALA A 5 -4.51 -12.46 5.27
CA ALA A 5 -4.49 -13.86 4.87
C ALA A 5 -5.79 -14.60 5.26
N LYS A 6 -6.43 -14.17 6.35
CA LYS A 6 -7.72 -14.68 6.82
C LYS A 6 -8.94 -13.92 6.26
N ARG A 7 -8.74 -12.97 5.33
CA ARG A 7 -9.78 -12.08 4.77
C ARG A 7 -10.58 -11.31 5.82
N GLN A 8 -10.00 -11.08 7.00
CA GLN A 8 -10.60 -10.29 8.08
C GLN A 8 -10.23 -8.83 7.89
N TYR A 9 -10.84 -8.19 6.91
CA TYR A 9 -10.39 -6.89 6.43
C TYR A 9 -10.66 -5.76 7.42
N GLU A 10 -11.76 -5.81 8.17
CA GLU A 10 -12.11 -4.81 9.18
C GLU A 10 -11.06 -4.76 10.29
N LYS A 11 -10.59 -5.93 10.71
CA LYS A 11 -9.51 -6.03 11.71
C LYS A 11 -8.18 -5.55 11.15
N ALA A 12 -7.88 -5.86 9.88
CA ALA A 12 -6.67 -5.36 9.23
C ALA A 12 -6.67 -3.82 9.13
N VAL A 13 -7.83 -3.22 8.84
CA VAL A 13 -7.99 -1.76 8.83
C VAL A 13 -7.79 -1.18 10.23
N ALA A 14 -8.41 -1.76 11.26
CA ALA A 14 -8.25 -1.29 12.64
C ALA A 14 -6.79 -1.34 13.12
N GLU A 15 -6.06 -2.41 12.80
CA GLU A 15 -4.64 -2.53 13.15
C GLU A 15 -3.79 -1.44 12.48
N VAL A 16 -4.03 -1.16 11.20
CA VAL A 16 -3.22 -0.18 10.48
C VAL A 16 -3.58 1.26 10.87
N GLU A 17 -4.82 1.54 11.25
CA GLU A 17 -5.21 2.84 11.82
C GLU A 17 -4.52 3.12 13.15
N GLN A 18 -4.38 2.10 14.01
CA GLN A 18 -3.59 2.21 15.24
C GLN A 18 -2.10 2.46 14.93
N ALA A 19 -1.54 1.71 13.97
CA ALA A 19 -0.14 1.89 13.57
C ALA A 19 0.13 3.30 13.01
N VAL A 20 -0.78 3.86 12.21
CA VAL A 20 -0.69 5.24 11.70
C VAL A 20 -0.74 6.26 12.83
N THR A 21 -1.55 6.02 13.87
CA THR A 21 -1.64 6.92 15.03
C THR A 21 -0.33 6.95 15.81
N LEU A 22 0.36 5.80 15.94
CA LEU A 22 1.63 5.70 16.64
C LEU A 22 2.80 6.27 15.83
N SER A 23 2.79 6.06 14.51
CA SER A 23 3.87 6.44 13.61
C SER A 23 3.35 7.10 12.32
N PRO A 24 2.85 8.35 12.39
CA PRO A 24 2.14 9.00 11.28
C PRO A 24 3.02 9.31 10.07
N ASN A 25 4.36 9.26 10.20
CA ASN A 25 5.32 9.53 9.12
C ASN A 25 6.12 8.28 8.70
N ASP A 26 5.73 7.10 9.19
CA ASP A 26 6.40 5.86 8.84
C ASP A 26 5.99 5.41 7.42
N ALA A 27 7.01 5.15 6.59
CA ALA A 27 6.83 4.73 5.21
C ALA A 27 6.30 3.29 5.10
N ASP A 28 6.78 2.38 5.96
CA ASP A 28 6.36 0.98 5.99
C ASP A 28 4.90 0.87 6.41
N VAL A 29 4.49 1.64 7.44
CA VAL A 29 3.09 1.71 7.88
C VAL A 29 2.18 2.17 6.74
N ARG A 30 2.55 3.22 6.01
CA ARG A 30 1.76 3.68 4.84
C ARG A 30 1.71 2.65 3.72
N ALA A 31 2.81 1.97 3.44
CA ALA A 31 2.84 0.92 2.42
C ALA A 31 1.94 -0.27 2.80
N HIS A 32 1.96 -0.69 4.06
CA HIS A 32 1.08 -1.74 4.57
C HIS A 32 -0.39 -1.31 4.53
N MET A 33 -0.69 -0.05 4.85
CA MET A 33 -2.03 0.50 4.71
C MET A 33 -2.51 0.46 3.26
N ALA A 34 -1.66 0.81 2.30
CA ALA A 34 -1.96 0.69 0.87
C ALA A 34 -2.33 -0.74 0.48
N ASN A 35 -1.52 -1.72 0.92
CA ASN A 35 -1.79 -3.13 0.64
C ASN A 35 -3.12 -3.59 1.24
N ILE A 36 -3.49 -3.13 2.44
CA ILE A 36 -4.80 -3.44 3.05
C ILE A 36 -5.94 -2.79 2.25
N PHE A 37 -5.79 -1.51 1.92
CA PHE A 37 -6.83 -0.71 1.24
C PHE A 37 -7.17 -1.26 -0.15
N LYS A 38 -6.18 -1.84 -0.82
CA LYS A 38 -6.34 -2.62 -2.05
C LYS A 38 -7.39 -3.73 -1.91
N PHE A 39 -7.35 -4.49 -0.81
CA PHE A 39 -8.24 -5.64 -0.59
C PHE A 39 -9.66 -5.25 -0.15
N VAL A 40 -9.84 -4.08 0.47
CA VAL A 40 -11.17 -3.54 0.82
C VAL A 40 -11.81 -2.71 -0.29
N GLY A 41 -11.24 -2.73 -1.50
CA GLY A 41 -11.78 -2.03 -2.68
C GLY A 41 -11.47 -0.53 -2.73
N LYS A 42 -10.72 0.01 -1.78
CA LYS A 42 -10.30 1.42 -1.69
C LYS A 42 -9.05 1.68 -2.53
N ARG A 43 -9.18 1.48 -3.84
CA ARG A 43 -8.05 1.41 -4.79
C ARG A 43 -7.30 2.74 -4.93
N GLU A 44 -8.02 3.86 -5.11
CA GLU A 44 -7.40 5.20 -5.24
C GLU A 44 -6.67 5.62 -3.96
N GLU A 45 -7.25 5.32 -2.80
CA GLU A 45 -6.63 5.57 -1.50
C GLU A 45 -5.36 4.72 -1.33
N ALA A 46 -5.38 3.45 -1.76
CA ALA A 46 -4.20 2.60 -1.77
C ALA A 46 -3.07 3.15 -2.65
N ILE A 47 -3.39 3.64 -3.85
CA ILE A 47 -2.41 4.30 -4.74
C ILE A 47 -1.76 5.49 -4.03
N ASN A 48 -2.58 6.35 -3.41
CA ASN A 48 -2.09 7.54 -2.72
C ASN A 48 -1.18 7.19 -1.53
N LEU A 49 -1.56 6.18 -0.74
CA LEU A 49 -0.78 5.70 0.40
C LEU A 49 0.56 5.09 -0.04
N ALA A 50 0.57 4.27 -1.10
CA ALA A 50 1.80 3.71 -1.65
C ALA A 50 2.74 4.81 -2.20
N LYS A 51 2.19 5.80 -2.91
CA LYS A 51 2.96 6.98 -3.36
C LYS A 51 3.52 7.79 -2.18
N GLN A 52 2.78 7.91 -1.07
CA GLN A 52 3.27 8.57 0.14
C GLN A 52 4.43 7.78 0.77
N ALA A 53 4.31 6.46 0.90
CA ALA A 53 5.38 5.60 1.42
C ALA A 53 6.69 5.80 0.64
N ILE A 54 6.61 5.79 -0.69
CA ILE A 54 7.76 6.04 -1.59
C ILE A 54 8.37 7.42 -1.37
N ARG A 55 7.57 8.47 -1.11
CA ARG A 55 8.08 9.82 -0.86
C ARG A 55 8.76 9.98 0.50
N LEU A 56 8.31 9.24 1.51
CA LEU A 56 8.79 9.37 2.88
C LEU A 56 10.10 8.65 3.13
N ASN A 57 10.41 7.63 2.33
CA ASN A 57 11.66 6.90 2.43
C ASN A 57 12.62 7.35 1.31
N PRO A 58 13.78 7.96 1.62
CA PRO A 58 14.80 8.30 0.62
C PRO A 58 15.37 7.09 -0.13
N PHE A 59 15.23 5.89 0.44
CA PHE A 59 15.61 4.60 -0.16
C PHE A 59 14.39 3.66 -0.17
N PRO A 60 13.41 3.90 -1.06
CA PRO A 60 12.18 3.14 -1.11
C PRO A 60 12.45 1.63 -1.27
N GLN A 61 11.84 0.82 -0.41
CA GLN A 61 11.92 -0.63 -0.55
C GLN A 61 11.12 -1.08 -1.78
N SER A 62 11.58 -2.14 -2.46
CA SER A 62 10.97 -2.65 -3.68
C SER A 62 9.46 -2.91 -3.54
N TYR A 63 9.07 -3.43 -2.37
CA TYR A 63 7.68 -3.78 -2.08
C TYR A 63 6.73 -2.56 -2.07
N TYR A 64 7.23 -1.33 -1.84
CA TYR A 64 6.40 -0.13 -1.96
C TYR A 64 5.91 0.05 -3.40
N PHE A 65 6.79 -0.21 -4.38
CA PHE A 65 6.44 -0.17 -5.79
C PHE A 65 5.58 -1.35 -6.22
N THR A 66 5.77 -2.53 -5.60
CA THR A 66 4.85 -3.67 -5.80
C THR A 66 3.44 -3.31 -5.38
N PHE A 67 3.24 -2.76 -4.16
CA PHE A 67 1.91 -2.37 -3.69
C PHE A 67 1.29 -1.24 -4.53
N LEU A 68 2.10 -0.30 -5.00
CA LEU A 68 1.65 0.72 -5.94
C LEU A 68 1.19 0.08 -7.26
N GLY A 69 1.98 -0.82 -7.84
CA GLY A 69 1.64 -1.52 -9.09
C GLY A 69 0.36 -2.33 -8.97
N GLU A 70 0.18 -3.05 -7.87
CA GLU A 70 -1.03 -3.83 -7.62
C GLU A 70 -2.28 -2.95 -7.46
N ALA A 71 -2.17 -1.84 -6.73
CA ALA A 71 -3.25 -0.90 -6.56
C ALA A 71 -3.65 -0.24 -7.89
N LEU A 72 -2.66 0.16 -8.71
CA LEU A 72 -2.86 0.70 -10.06
C LEU A 72 -3.53 -0.31 -10.99
N CYS A 73 -3.07 -1.57 -10.98
CA CYS A 73 -3.69 -2.66 -11.75
C CYS A 73 -5.17 -2.83 -11.39
N LEU A 74 -5.52 -2.81 -10.11
CA LEU A 74 -6.92 -2.97 -9.67
C LEU A 74 -7.77 -1.74 -9.99
N ALA A 75 -7.17 -0.56 -10.12
CA ALA A 75 -7.82 0.66 -10.59
C ALA A 75 -7.91 0.73 -12.13
N GLY A 76 -7.33 -0.22 -12.87
CA GLY A 76 -7.31 -0.22 -14.34
C GLY A 76 -6.24 0.69 -14.97
N GLN A 77 -5.31 1.23 -14.18
CA GLN A 77 -4.22 2.10 -14.62
C GLN A 77 -2.98 1.26 -14.99
N TYR A 78 -3.07 0.51 -16.09
CA TYR A 78 -2.13 -0.55 -16.42
C TYR A 78 -0.74 -0.04 -16.83
N GLU A 79 -0.67 1.07 -17.56
CA GLU A 79 0.58 1.67 -18.01
C GLU A 79 1.43 2.16 -16.83
N GLU A 80 0.80 2.81 -15.85
CA GLU A 80 1.43 3.23 -14.60
C GLU A 80 1.82 2.02 -13.74
N ALA A 81 0.99 0.98 -13.71
CA ALA A 81 1.28 -0.24 -12.97
C ALA A 81 2.56 -0.92 -13.48
N ILE A 82 2.72 -1.02 -14.80
CA ILE A 82 3.94 -1.56 -15.43
C ILE A 82 5.18 -0.75 -15.02
N LYS A 83 5.08 0.59 -15.01
CA LYS A 83 6.18 1.46 -14.57
C LYS A 83 6.52 1.23 -13.09
N ALA A 84 5.52 1.02 -12.24
CA ALA A 84 5.72 0.70 -10.83
C ALA A 84 6.41 -0.66 -10.65
N TYR A 85 5.94 -1.71 -11.31
CA TYR A 85 6.57 -3.03 -11.22
C TYR A 85 8.01 -3.04 -11.73
N LYS A 86 8.33 -2.28 -12.77
CA LYS A 86 9.72 -2.13 -13.24
C LYS A 86 10.66 -1.51 -12.20
N LYS A 87 10.14 -0.68 -11.29
CA LYS A 87 10.92 -0.12 -10.17
C LYS A 87 11.01 -1.06 -8.96
N ALA A 88 10.19 -2.12 -8.94
CA ALA A 88 10.20 -3.12 -7.87
C ALA A 88 11.21 -4.25 -8.11
N LEU A 89 11.78 -4.33 -9.32
CA LEU A 89 12.85 -5.26 -9.72
C LEU A 89 14.23 -4.65 -9.41
#